data_AF-A0A967SL90-F1
#
_entry.id   AF-A0A967SL90-F1
#
_cell.length_a   1.000
_cell.length_b   1.000
_cell.length_c   1.000
_cell.angle_alpha   90.00
_cell.angle_beta   90.00
_cell.angle_gamma   90.00
#
_symmetry.space_group_name_H-M   'P 1'
#
loop_
_entity.id
_entity.type
_entity.pdbx_description
1 polymer ?
#
loop_
_entity_poly.entity_id
_entity_poly.type
_entity_poly.pdbx_seq_one_letter_code
_entity_poly.pdbx_strand_id
1 'polypeptide(L)'
;IASAAGGLLGALFHARAGSPTLAVVFGVLLVLAGVSELTGLARKVELTGAAGWAAGGLSGVFGGLVGNQGGIRSAALLGFHLSRHAFVATATAIALAVDVARMPVYFVAEGAAILERWPLVALTVVGVVVGTLAGEKILGRIPERVFRTVVAVLILGLGIYMLSRGA
;
A
#
# COMPACT_ATOMS: atom_id res chain seq x y z
N ILE A 1 10.14 -5.64 -18.59
CA ILE A 1 10.78 -6.96 -18.31
C ILE A 1 11.34 -7.02 -16.89
N ALA A 2 12.30 -6.14 -16.51
CA ALA A 2 12.85 -6.11 -15.15
C ALA A 2 11.79 -5.97 -14.04
N SER A 3 10.79 -5.10 -14.24
CA SER A 3 9.69 -4.90 -13.27
C SER A 3 8.74 -6.10 -13.16
N ALA A 4 8.47 -6.81 -14.28
CA ALA A 4 7.64 -8.03 -14.25
C ALA A 4 8.36 -9.19 -13.53
N ALA A 5 9.66 -9.36 -13.79
CA ALA A 5 10.49 -10.36 -13.11
C ALA A 5 10.63 -10.04 -11.61
N GLY A 6 10.83 -8.75 -11.28
CA GLY A 6 10.82 -8.29 -9.89
C GLY A 6 9.49 -8.58 -9.20
N GLY A 7 8.35 -8.32 -9.85
CA GLY A 7 7.01 -8.58 -9.30
C GLY A 7 6.80 -10.03 -8.89
N LEU A 8 7.21 -10.97 -9.74
CA LEU A 8 7.18 -12.40 -9.42
C LEU A 8 8.09 -12.77 -8.24
N LEU A 9 9.32 -12.22 -8.20
CA LEU A 9 10.24 -12.44 -7.10
C LEU A 9 9.70 -11.88 -5.78
N GLY A 10 9.10 -10.69 -5.79
CA GLY A 10 8.46 -10.07 -4.63
C GLY A 10 7.30 -10.92 -4.08
N ALA A 11 6.45 -11.44 -4.98
CA ALA A 11 5.34 -12.32 -4.59
C ALA A 11 5.83 -13.66 -3.98
N LEU A 12 6.88 -14.26 -4.56
CA LEU A 12 7.49 -15.48 -4.03
C LEU A 12 8.20 -15.26 -2.70
N PHE A 13 8.88 -14.12 -2.53
CA PHE A 13 9.47 -13.72 -1.26
C PHE A 13 8.39 -13.52 -0.19
N HIS A 14 7.27 -12.88 -0.53
CA HIS A 14 6.15 -12.73 0.39
C HIS A 14 5.62 -14.08 0.88
N ALA A 15 5.54 -15.07 -0.02
CA ALA A 15 5.04 -16.40 0.31
C ALA A 15 6.00 -17.24 1.17
N ARG A 16 7.29 -16.91 1.21
CA ARG A 16 8.32 -17.70 1.95
C ARG A 16 8.94 -16.98 3.14
N ALA A 17 8.72 -15.68 3.30
CA ALA A 17 9.35 -14.91 4.37
C ALA A 17 8.57 -15.06 5.70
N GLY A 18 9.32 -15.17 6.80
CA GLY A 18 8.76 -15.17 8.15
C GLY A 18 8.17 -13.80 8.55
N SER A 19 7.31 -13.78 9.58
CA SER A 19 6.64 -12.53 10.01
C SER A 19 7.62 -11.40 10.42
N PRO A 20 8.77 -11.65 11.07
CA PRO A 20 9.67 -10.57 11.49
C PRO A 20 10.43 -9.95 10.31
N THR A 21 10.92 -10.79 9.38
CA THR A 21 11.65 -10.33 8.19
C THR A 21 10.75 -9.51 7.26
N LEU A 22 9.49 -9.91 7.08
CA LEU A 22 8.52 -9.09 6.34
C LEU A 22 8.25 -7.75 7.01
N ALA A 23 8.13 -7.72 8.34
CA ALA A 23 7.90 -6.48 9.07
C ALA A 23 9.05 -5.49 8.88
N VAL A 24 10.30 -5.97 8.97
CA VAL A 24 11.50 -5.13 8.74
C VAL A 24 11.55 -4.64 7.30
N VAL A 25 11.36 -5.53 6.31
CA VAL A 25 11.39 -5.15 4.89
C VAL A 25 10.33 -4.09 4.60
N PHE A 26 9.08 -4.30 5.02
CA PHE A 26 8.00 -3.33 4.81
C PHE A 26 8.26 -2.03 5.57
N GLY A 27 8.78 -2.11 6.79
CA GLY A 27 9.16 -0.95 7.58
C GLY A 27 10.18 -0.06 6.86
N VAL A 28 11.27 -0.65 6.37
CA VAL A 28 12.28 0.07 5.58
C VAL A 28 11.67 0.73 4.36
N LEU A 29 10.81 0.03 3.62
CA LEU A 29 10.20 0.57 2.40
C LEU A 29 9.28 1.76 2.66
N LEU A 30 8.46 1.67 3.69
CA LEU A 30 7.58 2.76 4.08
C LEU A 30 8.38 3.97 4.56
N VAL A 31 9.46 3.76 5.32
CA VAL A 31 10.37 4.84 5.73
C VAL A 31 11.00 5.52 4.51
N LEU A 32 11.59 4.75 3.60
CA LEU A 32 12.21 5.29 2.39
C LEU A 32 11.21 6.07 1.53
N ALA A 33 10.00 5.55 1.33
CA ALA A 33 8.96 6.22 0.55
C ALA A 33 8.49 7.51 1.23
N GLY A 34 8.23 7.48 2.54
CA GLY A 34 7.82 8.64 3.31
C GLY A 34 8.89 9.75 3.32
N VAL A 35 10.15 9.40 3.58
CA VAL A 35 11.28 10.35 3.54
C VAL A 35 11.46 10.92 2.14
N SER A 36 11.41 10.08 1.10
CA SER A 36 11.59 10.52 -0.28
C SER A 36 10.51 11.51 -0.72
N GLU A 37 9.26 11.29 -0.32
CA GLU A 37 8.15 12.21 -0.59
C GLU A 37 8.31 13.53 0.16
N LEU A 38 8.65 13.49 1.46
CA LEU A 38 8.80 14.69 2.30
C LEU A 38 9.99 15.57 1.88
N THR A 39 11.09 14.94 1.47
CA THR A 39 12.32 15.64 1.01
C THR A 39 12.26 16.03 -0.46
N GLY A 40 11.29 15.49 -1.21
CA GLY A 40 11.20 15.66 -2.67
C GLY A 40 12.35 15.03 -3.44
N LEU A 41 13.07 14.08 -2.82
CA LEU A 41 14.25 13.45 -3.42
C LEU A 41 13.90 12.68 -4.70
N ALA A 42 12.73 12.01 -4.72
CA ALA A 42 12.24 11.31 -5.91
C ALA A 42 12.05 12.21 -7.14
N ARG A 43 11.84 13.52 -6.98
CA ARG A 43 11.69 14.46 -8.11
C ARG A 43 13.03 14.86 -8.75
N LYS A 44 14.16 14.58 -8.11
CA LYS A 44 15.49 15.04 -8.53
C LYS A 44 16.36 13.95 -9.14
N VAL A 45 15.90 12.70 -9.16
CA VAL A 45 16.73 11.55 -9.54
C VAL A 45 16.20 10.94 -10.84
N GLU A 46 16.83 11.30 -11.96
CA GLU A 46 16.66 10.60 -13.23
C GLU A 46 17.64 9.41 -13.29
N LEU A 47 17.11 8.18 -13.17
CA LEU A 47 17.91 6.96 -13.22
C LEU A 47 17.98 6.44 -14.65
N THR A 48 19.10 6.67 -15.34
CA THR A 48 19.35 6.17 -16.71
C THR A 48 20.35 5.01 -16.72
N GLY A 49 20.36 4.23 -17.80
CA GLY A 49 21.30 3.11 -17.98
C GLY A 49 21.09 1.95 -17.01
N ALA A 50 22.19 1.39 -16.48
CA ALA A 50 22.16 0.24 -15.55
C ALA A 50 21.38 0.56 -14.25
N ALA A 51 21.41 1.81 -13.81
CA ALA A 51 20.64 2.27 -12.64
C ALA A 51 19.13 2.24 -12.90
N GLY A 52 18.68 2.53 -14.13
CA GLY A 52 17.28 2.42 -14.54
C GLY A 52 16.79 0.97 -14.58
N TRP A 53 17.64 0.02 -15.00
CA TRP A 53 17.33 -1.41 -14.95
C TRP A 53 17.22 -1.94 -13.52
N ALA A 54 18.16 -1.56 -12.65
CA ALA A 54 18.11 -1.89 -11.23
C ALA A 54 16.86 -1.29 -10.57
N ALA A 55 16.55 -0.02 -10.83
CA ALA A 55 15.34 0.63 -10.34
C ALA A 55 14.06 -0.04 -10.86
N GLY A 56 14.03 -0.48 -12.12
CA GLY A 56 12.93 -1.23 -12.70
C GLY A 56 12.73 -2.59 -12.02
N GLY A 57 13.81 -3.32 -11.73
CA GLY A 57 13.77 -4.58 -10.98
C GLY A 57 13.29 -4.39 -9.54
N LEU A 58 13.84 -3.39 -8.85
CA LEU A 58 13.47 -3.03 -7.48
C LEU A 58 12.00 -2.58 -7.39
N SER A 59 11.57 -1.75 -8.33
CA SER A 59 10.17 -1.34 -8.51
C SER A 59 9.26 -2.55 -8.75
N GLY A 60 9.73 -3.53 -9.52
CA GLY A 60 9.05 -4.82 -9.68
C GLY A 60 8.88 -5.57 -8.36
N VAL A 61 9.98 -5.80 -7.63
CA VAL A 61 9.97 -6.51 -6.34
C VAL A 61 9.00 -5.83 -5.37
N PHE A 62 9.06 -4.50 -5.29
CA PHE A 62 8.11 -3.75 -4.48
C PHE A 62 6.69 -3.85 -5.00
N GLY A 63 6.45 -3.78 -6.31
CA GLY A 63 5.14 -4.02 -6.91
C GLY A 63 4.54 -5.38 -6.54
N GLY A 64 5.36 -6.43 -6.47
CA GLY A 64 4.95 -7.76 -6.00
C GLY A 64 4.60 -7.82 -4.50
N LEU A 65 5.27 -7.00 -3.68
CA LEU A 65 5.04 -6.88 -2.23
C LEU A 65 3.87 -5.93 -1.88
N VAL A 66 3.62 -4.93 -2.72
CA VAL A 66 2.60 -3.86 -2.57
C VAL A 66 1.19 -4.43 -2.45
N GLY A 67 0.89 -5.54 -3.14
CA GLY A 67 -0.47 -6.03 -3.38
C GLY A 67 -1.30 -6.36 -2.14
N ASN A 68 -0.70 -6.56 -0.96
CA ASN A 68 -1.43 -6.96 0.25
C ASN A 68 -1.62 -5.83 1.27
N GLN A 69 -0.72 -4.85 1.32
CA GLN A 69 -0.64 -3.91 2.44
C GLN A 69 -1.00 -2.48 2.00
N GLY A 70 -2.05 -1.92 2.60
CA GLY A 70 -2.57 -0.60 2.25
C GLY A 70 -1.51 0.51 2.31
N GLY A 71 -0.65 0.49 3.32
CA GLY A 71 0.46 1.46 3.45
C GLY A 71 1.50 1.36 2.33
N ILE A 72 1.85 0.14 1.92
CA ILE A 72 2.85 -0.09 0.85
C ILE A 72 2.26 0.33 -0.50
N ARG A 73 0.97 0.05 -0.73
CA ARG A 73 0.24 0.58 -1.91
C ARG A 73 0.24 2.09 -1.95
N SER A 74 -0.09 2.75 -0.84
CA SER A 74 -0.08 4.21 -0.77
C SER A 74 1.34 4.77 -1.02
N ALA A 75 2.38 4.11 -0.52
CA ALA A 75 3.77 4.46 -0.77
C ALA A 75 4.15 4.36 -2.25
N ALA A 76 3.73 3.29 -2.94
CA ALA A 76 3.94 3.14 -4.38
C ALA A 76 3.23 4.25 -5.18
N LEU A 77 1.97 4.56 -4.83
CA LEU A 77 1.18 5.57 -5.52
C LEU A 77 1.72 7.00 -5.34
N LEU A 78 2.44 7.29 -4.25
CA LEU A 78 3.13 8.57 -4.06
C LEU A 78 4.21 8.82 -5.11
N GLY A 79 4.83 7.77 -5.66
CA GLY A 79 5.83 7.91 -6.74
C GLY A 79 5.25 8.45 -8.05
N PHE A 80 3.95 8.22 -8.31
CA PHE A 80 3.31 8.54 -9.58
C PHE A 80 2.76 9.97 -9.70
N HIS A 81 2.97 10.83 -8.71
CA HIS A 81 2.55 12.24 -8.77
C HIS A 81 1.07 12.46 -9.16
N LEU A 82 0.21 11.51 -8.75
CA LEU A 82 -1.23 11.56 -9.00
C LEU A 82 -1.88 12.69 -8.19
N SER A 83 -2.97 13.23 -8.74
CA SER A 83 -3.86 14.11 -7.98
C SER A 83 -4.54 13.33 -6.85
N ARG A 84 -4.97 14.01 -5.78
CA ARG A 84 -5.59 13.37 -4.61
C ARG A 84 -6.77 12.47 -4.96
N HIS A 85 -7.60 12.86 -5.94
CA HIS A 85 -8.73 12.05 -6.40
C HIS A 85 -8.26 10.83 -7.19
N ALA A 86 -7.31 11.00 -8.11
CA ALA A 86 -6.75 9.88 -8.87
C ALA A 86 -6.03 8.89 -7.94
N PHE A 87 -5.28 9.39 -6.96
CA PHE A 87 -4.62 8.56 -5.94
C PHE A 87 -5.62 7.68 -5.19
N VAL A 88 -6.69 8.27 -4.65
CA VAL A 88 -7.70 7.52 -3.88
C VAL A 88 -8.47 6.56 -4.80
N ALA A 89 -8.83 6.97 -6.01
CA ALA A 89 -9.51 6.12 -6.98
C ALA A 89 -8.66 4.89 -7.35
N THR A 90 -7.39 5.10 -7.69
CA THR A 90 -6.46 4.01 -8.04
C THR A 90 -6.21 3.10 -6.85
N ALA A 91 -5.98 3.66 -5.65
CA ALA A 91 -5.80 2.87 -4.44
C ALA A 91 -7.03 1.98 -4.16
N THR A 92 -8.23 2.53 -4.33
CA THR A 92 -9.50 1.83 -4.12
C THR A 92 -9.72 0.76 -5.17
N ALA A 93 -9.45 1.05 -6.45
CA ALA A 93 -9.56 0.07 -7.53
C ALA A 93 -8.63 -1.14 -7.31
N ILE A 94 -7.38 -0.89 -6.89
CA ILE A 94 -6.45 -1.96 -6.51
C ILE A 94 -6.98 -2.75 -5.29
N ALA A 95 -7.55 -2.06 -4.29
CA ALA A 95 -8.14 -2.72 -3.12
C ALA A 95 -9.24 -3.70 -3.52
N LEU A 96 -10.20 -3.22 -4.32
CA LEU A 96 -11.33 -4.01 -4.78
C LEU A 96 -10.87 -5.23 -5.59
N ALA A 97 -9.89 -5.08 -6.48
CA ALA A 97 -9.35 -6.20 -7.25
C ALA A 97 -8.73 -7.28 -6.34
N VAL A 98 -8.00 -6.86 -5.29
CA VAL A 98 -7.40 -7.77 -4.31
C VAL A 98 -8.47 -8.43 -3.44
N ASP A 99 -9.48 -7.68 -2.99
CA ASP A 99 -10.57 -8.20 -2.17
C ASP A 99 -11.40 -9.23 -2.92
N VAL A 100 -11.72 -8.98 -4.20
CA VAL A 100 -12.41 -9.93 -5.08
C VAL A 100 -11.64 -11.24 -5.19
N ALA A 101 -10.31 -11.18 -5.31
CA ALA A 101 -9.47 -12.39 -5.38
C ALA A 101 -9.43 -13.16 -4.04
N ARG A 102 -9.66 -12.50 -2.90
CA ARG A 102 -9.57 -13.10 -1.55
C ARG A 102 -10.87 -13.63 -1.00
N MET A 103 -11.98 -12.96 -1.30
CA MET A 103 -13.29 -13.30 -0.75
C MET A 103 -13.62 -14.79 -0.89
N PRO A 104 -13.41 -15.46 -2.04
CA PRO A 104 -13.69 -16.90 -2.16
C PRO A 104 -12.91 -17.75 -1.14
N VAL A 105 -11.64 -17.42 -0.90
CA VAL A 105 -10.78 -18.14 0.05
C VAL A 105 -11.30 -17.95 1.48
N TYR A 106 -11.68 -16.73 1.86
CA TYR A 106 -12.22 -16.46 3.19
C TYR A 106 -13.59 -17.13 3.42
N PHE A 107 -14.46 -17.18 2.42
CA PHE A 107 -15.73 -17.88 2.55
C PHE A 107 -15.55 -19.40 2.70
N VAL A 108 -14.59 -20.00 1.99
CA VAL A 108 -14.30 -21.44 2.11
C VAL A 108 -13.61 -21.76 3.43
N ALA A 109 -12.63 -20.95 3.84
CA ALA A 109 -11.83 -21.21 5.04
C ALA A 109 -12.55 -20.85 6.35
N GLU A 110 -13.34 -19.76 6.35
CA GLU A 110 -13.88 -19.15 7.58
C GLU A 110 -15.39 -18.86 7.52
N GLY A 111 -16.12 -19.42 6.53
CA GLY A 111 -17.54 -19.11 6.30
C GLY A 111 -18.44 -19.28 7.53
N ALA A 112 -18.22 -20.32 8.35
CA ALA A 112 -18.99 -20.54 9.58
C ALA A 112 -18.76 -19.42 10.62
N ALA A 113 -17.51 -18.98 10.80
CA ALA A 113 -17.17 -17.90 11.73
C ALA A 113 -17.70 -16.53 11.24
N ILE A 114 -17.71 -16.31 9.93
CA ILE A 114 -18.30 -15.12 9.31
C ILE A 114 -19.82 -15.09 9.56
N LEU A 115 -20.50 -16.21 9.37
CA LEU A 115 -21.94 -16.33 9.61
C LEU A 115 -22.29 -16.12 11.09
N GLU A 116 -21.50 -16.67 12.02
CA GLU A 116 -21.72 -16.46 13.46
C GLU A 116 -21.60 -14.97 13.84
N ARG A 117 -20.69 -14.24 13.18
CA ARG A 117 -20.39 -12.83 13.47
C ARG A 117 -21.04 -11.85 12.50
N TRP A 118 -22.05 -12.29 11.74
CA TRP A 118 -22.72 -11.48 10.72
C TRP A 118 -23.22 -10.10 11.20
N PRO A 119 -23.66 -9.90 12.47
CA PRO A 119 -24.09 -8.57 12.91
C PRO A 119 -22.92 -7.58 12.99
N LEU A 120 -21.73 -8.05 13.40
CA LEU A 120 -20.52 -7.22 13.43
C LEU A 120 -20.06 -6.87 12.01
N VAL A 121 -20.14 -7.82 11.08
CA VAL A 121 -19.83 -7.57 9.66
C VAL A 121 -20.78 -6.52 9.08
N ALA A 122 -22.09 -6.63 9.34
CA ALA A 122 -23.06 -5.64 8.88
C ALA A 122 -22.77 -4.25 9.47
N LEU A 123 -22.45 -4.17 10.76
CA LEU A 123 -22.09 -2.91 11.42
C LEU A 123 -20.83 -2.28 10.83
N THR A 124 -19.78 -3.07 10.57
CA THR A 124 -18.55 -2.55 9.98
C THR A 124 -18.74 -2.11 8.53
N VAL A 125 -19.58 -2.80 7.75
CA VAL A 125 -19.96 -2.35 6.40
C VAL A 125 -20.63 -0.98 6.44
N VAL A 126 -21.58 -0.77 7.36
CA VAL A 126 -22.20 0.56 7.55
C VAL A 126 -21.14 1.59 7.93
N GLY A 127 -20.24 1.26 8.86
CA GLY A 127 -19.13 2.13 9.25
C GLY A 127 -18.21 2.50 8.10
N VAL A 128 -17.87 1.54 7.22
CA VAL A 128 -17.06 1.76 6.02
C VAL A 128 -17.78 2.67 5.03
N VAL A 129 -19.07 2.46 4.79
CA VAL A 129 -19.87 3.32 3.88
C VAL A 129 -19.93 4.75 4.41
N VAL A 130 -20.31 4.94 5.68
CA VAL A 130 -20.38 6.27 6.31
C VAL A 130 -19.01 6.95 6.31
N GLY A 131 -17.96 6.21 6.69
CA GLY A 131 -16.59 6.70 6.71
C GLY A 131 -16.08 7.11 5.32
N THR A 132 -16.43 6.36 4.28
CA THR A 132 -16.04 6.66 2.89
C THR A 132 -16.73 7.92 2.40
N LEU A 133 -18.04 8.06 2.62
CA LEU A 133 -18.80 9.26 2.24
C LEU A 133 -18.31 10.51 2.97
N ALA A 134 -18.04 10.39 4.29
CA ALA A 134 -17.46 11.47 5.06
C ALA A 134 -16.05 11.81 4.57
N GLY A 135 -15.23 10.80 4.30
CA GLY A 135 -13.87 10.94 3.81
C GLY A 135 -13.79 11.64 2.45
N GLU A 136 -14.67 11.30 1.51
CA GLU A 136 -14.77 11.96 0.20
C GLU A 136 -15.04 13.47 0.35
N LYS A 137 -16.00 13.83 1.22
CA LYS A 137 -16.34 15.23 1.48
C LYS A 137 -15.18 16.02 2.11
N ILE A 138 -14.38 15.36 2.95
CA ILE A 138 -13.17 15.95 3.54
C ILE A 138 -12.08 16.08 2.47
N LEU A 139 -11.85 15.04 1.67
CA LEU A 139 -10.84 15.01 0.60
C LEU A 139 -11.02 16.15 -0.41
N GLY A 140 -12.27 16.49 -0.74
CA GLY A 140 -12.58 17.62 -1.60
C GLY A 140 -12.01 18.96 -1.11
N ARG A 141 -11.88 19.14 0.22
CA ARG A 141 -11.43 20.38 0.86
C ARG A 141 -9.92 20.43 1.14
N ILE A 142 -9.21 19.31 1.04
CA ILE A 142 -7.79 19.25 1.37
C ILE A 142 -6.94 19.70 0.16
N PRO A 143 -6.02 20.67 0.31
CA PRO A 143 -5.09 21.02 -0.75
C PRO A 143 -4.16 19.86 -1.12
N GLU A 144 -3.78 19.74 -2.39
CA GLU A 144 -2.95 18.64 -2.91
C GLU A 144 -1.65 18.43 -2.12
N ARG A 145 -0.97 19.55 -1.80
CA ARG A 145 0.28 19.52 -1.01
C ARG A 145 0.04 18.95 0.38
N VAL A 146 -1.05 19.34 1.04
CA VAL A 146 -1.40 18.86 2.39
C VAL A 146 -1.74 17.38 2.34
N PHE A 147 -2.53 16.95 1.34
CA PHE A 147 -2.87 15.54 1.15
C PHE A 147 -1.60 14.68 1.03
N ARG A 148 -0.68 15.05 0.14
CA ARG A 148 0.59 14.32 -0.06
C ARG A 148 1.42 14.28 1.21
N THR A 149 1.56 15.41 1.92
CA THR A 149 2.30 15.46 3.19
C THR A 149 1.67 14.57 4.26
N VAL A 150 0.35 14.59 4.41
CA VAL A 150 -0.37 13.73 5.37
C VAL A 150 -0.15 12.26 5.06
N VAL A 151 -0.32 11.85 3.80
CA VAL A 151 -0.10 10.46 3.38
C VAL A 151 1.35 10.04 3.61
N ALA A 152 2.32 10.89 3.29
CA ALA A 152 3.73 10.62 3.52
C ALA A 152 4.08 10.46 5.00
N VAL A 153 3.55 11.32 5.88
CA VAL A 153 3.75 11.24 7.33
C VAL A 153 3.12 9.96 7.89
N LEU A 154 1.91 9.60 7.46
CA LEU A 154 1.24 8.36 7.88
C LEU A 154 2.03 7.11 7.49
N ILE A 155 2.52 7.08 6.25
CA ILE A 155 3.36 5.98 5.74
C ILE A 155 4.68 5.91 6.50
N LEU A 156 5.35 7.04 6.73
CA LEU A 156 6.59 7.10 7.48
C LEU A 156 6.40 6.60 8.92
N GLY A 157 5.35 7.06 9.60
CA GLY A 157 5.00 6.61 10.95
C GLY A 157 4.70 5.12 11.00
N LEU A 158 3.96 4.59 10.03
CA LEU A 158 3.71 3.16 9.91
C LEU A 158 5.03 2.38 9.70
N GLY A 159 5.93 2.88 8.87
CA GLY A 159 7.23 2.28 8.64
C GLY A 159 8.08 2.20 9.90
N ILE A 160 8.18 3.31 10.65
CA ILE A 160 8.89 3.36 11.93
C ILE A 160 8.26 2.39 12.94
N TYR A 161 6.92 2.36 13.02
CA TYR A 161 6.20 1.43 13.89
C TYR A 161 6.52 -0.04 13.56
N MET A 162 6.49 -0.41 12.28
CA MET A 162 6.82 -1.77 11.84
C MET A 162 8.27 -2.15 12.15
N LEU A 163 9.22 -1.22 12.01
CA LEU A 163 10.61 -1.45 12.42
C LEU A 163 10.76 -1.64 13.93
N SER A 164 10.04 -0.85 14.74
CA SER A 164 10.09 -0.96 16.21
C SER A 164 9.49 -2.26 16.75
N ARG A 165 8.59 -2.90 15.98
CA ARG A 165 7.92 -4.16 16.33
C ARG A 165 8.59 -5.40 15.73
N GLY A 166 9.33 -5.21 14.63
CA GLY A 166 10.00 -6.28 13.89
C GLY A 166 11.47 -6.50 14.27
N ALA A 167 12.04 -5.61 15.08
CA ALA A 167 13.37 -5.72 15.67
C ALA A 167 13.36 -6.44 17.03
#